data_AF-A0A517WKE2-F1
#
_entry.id   AF-A0A517WKE2-F1
#
_cell.length_a   1.000
_cell.length_b   1.000
_cell.length_c   1.000
_cell.angle_alpha   90.00
_cell.angle_beta   90.00
_cell.angle_gamma   90.00
#
_symmetry.space_group_name_H-M   'P 1'
#
loop_
_entity.id
_entity.type
_entity.pdbx_description
1 polymer ?
#
loop_
_entity_poly.entity_id
_entity_poly.type
_entity_poly.pdbx_seq_one_letter_code
_entity_poly.pdbx_strand_id
1 'polypeptide(L)'
;MQPSDNAQNQKDLQDFIQFIRPLIQVIDSIKREPFQLRSLSIPMRWEVTRRHPFYQKLWKDSADFHRQEITSTNPFEKIKRESAAKLLALIGVSGEPPDPRTPFSELGESELNNAWLSGAVHPVTLRGMAGILLATLPESTLGDLGLYLIEASCEKNDKEKYSRENSLYKLASYKCEALDSYTAEPLVSVNPAASQRQISEAIKSLHGQWKNERELKEQRDRSDKNKTYLEVWDLREGFSEEGAYNISEEQKLSEIAEVVGSSISTVSNHYRSAFEMIIGKPYSPELWWNTIGVFKLSKFDLKQNILSQIRPRKSRTPRPVSESRLGLGIDSLKQTHVQKKHEYTLHDLLMDISSLIDQGLSDDEIQSNLEIKAKTSELTQLLTWMRSRTSEIEK
;
A
#
# COMPACT_ATOMS: atom_id res chain seq x y z
N MET A 1 25.68 -19.45 -29.47
CA MET A 1 25.84 -19.94 -28.09
C MET A 1 24.65 -19.43 -27.30
N GLN A 2 23.71 -20.30 -26.94
CA GLN A 2 22.63 -19.93 -26.03
C GLN A 2 23.24 -19.70 -24.64
N PRO A 3 22.82 -18.66 -23.89
CA PRO A 3 23.24 -18.52 -22.50
C PRO A 3 22.81 -19.76 -21.74
N SER A 4 23.67 -20.31 -20.87
CA SER A 4 23.28 -21.40 -19.99
C SER A 4 22.11 -20.94 -19.11
N ASP A 5 21.13 -21.81 -18.86
CA ASP A 5 19.93 -21.50 -18.05
C ASP A 5 20.27 -20.84 -16.70
N ASN A 6 21.46 -21.12 -16.15
CA ASN A 6 21.95 -20.50 -14.92
C ASN A 6 22.26 -18.99 -15.04
N ALA A 7 22.77 -18.52 -16.18
CA ALA A 7 23.11 -17.11 -16.38
C ALA A 7 21.86 -16.26 -16.57
N GLN A 8 20.84 -16.79 -17.26
CA GLN A 8 19.55 -16.13 -17.40
C GLN A 8 18.83 -16.05 -16.05
N ASN A 9 18.82 -17.16 -15.30
CA ASN A 9 18.24 -17.22 -13.95
C ASN A 9 18.90 -16.25 -12.96
N GLN A 10 20.23 -16.03 -13.04
CA GLN A 10 20.91 -15.04 -12.21
C GLN A 10 20.60 -13.59 -12.61
N LYS A 11 20.48 -13.32 -13.92
CA LYS A 11 20.06 -11.99 -14.42
C LYS A 11 18.64 -11.68 -13.97
N ASP A 12 17.71 -12.62 -14.12
CA ASP A 12 16.31 -12.48 -13.71
C ASP A 12 16.18 -12.26 -12.18
N LEU A 13 17.03 -12.93 -11.38
CA LEU A 13 17.11 -12.73 -9.93
C LEU A 13 17.63 -11.33 -9.57
N GLN A 14 18.68 -10.85 -10.22
CA GLN A 14 19.18 -9.49 -10.00
C GLN A 14 18.15 -8.43 -10.42
N ASP A 15 17.48 -8.63 -11.55
CA ASP A 15 16.41 -7.75 -12.03
C ASP A 15 15.22 -7.74 -11.06
N PHE A 16 14.83 -8.89 -10.51
CA PHE A 16 13.77 -8.99 -9.50
C PHE A 16 14.18 -8.35 -8.18
N ILE A 17 15.41 -8.59 -7.70
CA ILE A 17 15.92 -7.95 -6.47
C ILE A 17 16.00 -6.44 -6.66
N GLN A 18 16.44 -5.95 -7.81
CA GLN A 18 16.43 -4.52 -8.11
C GLN A 18 15.02 -3.94 -8.25
N PHE A 19 14.05 -4.71 -8.75
CA PHE A 19 12.66 -4.30 -8.81
C PHE A 19 12.00 -4.24 -7.42
N ILE A 20 12.24 -5.26 -6.58
CA ILE A 20 11.57 -5.45 -5.29
C ILE A 20 12.25 -4.68 -4.16
N ARG A 21 13.58 -4.52 -4.17
CA ARG A 21 14.33 -3.86 -3.07
C ARG A 21 13.85 -2.42 -2.81
N PRO A 22 13.60 -1.57 -3.82
CA PRO A 22 12.99 -0.26 -3.62
C PRO A 22 11.56 -0.39 -3.08
N LEU A 23 10.78 -1.38 -3.53
CA LEU A 23 9.42 -1.60 -3.05
C LEU A 23 9.42 -1.99 -1.57
N ILE A 24 10.34 -2.86 -1.13
CA ILE A 24 10.48 -3.32 0.26
C ILE A 24 10.86 -2.17 1.20
N GLN A 25 11.80 -1.31 0.82
CA GLN A 25 12.24 -0.18 1.65
C GLN A 25 11.13 0.84 1.90
N VAL A 26 10.06 0.80 1.10
CA VAL A 26 8.96 1.74 1.13
C VAL A 26 7.66 1.07 1.59
N ILE A 27 7.66 -0.25 1.86
CA ILE A 27 6.46 -1.04 2.25
C ILE A 27 5.67 -0.36 3.37
N ASP A 28 6.33 0.07 4.44
CA ASP A 28 5.66 0.74 5.56
C ASP A 28 5.06 2.08 5.16
N SER A 29 5.65 2.75 4.18
CA SER A 29 5.12 4.00 3.61
C SER A 29 3.90 3.78 2.72
N ILE A 30 3.78 2.61 2.09
CA ILE A 30 2.73 2.27 1.11
C ILE A 30 1.55 1.53 1.72
N LYS A 31 1.76 0.79 2.81
CA LYS A 31 0.70 0.06 3.51
C LYS A 31 -0.45 1.02 3.82
N ARG A 32 -1.65 0.68 3.34
CA ARG A 32 -2.86 1.45 3.68
C ARG A 32 -3.07 1.34 5.17
N GLU A 33 -3.42 2.46 5.80
CA GLU A 33 -3.82 2.42 7.20
C GLU A 33 -4.96 1.42 7.37
N PRO A 34 -4.93 0.61 8.44
CA PRO A 34 -6.04 -0.27 8.73
C PRO A 34 -7.35 0.51 8.67
N PHE A 35 -8.38 -0.11 8.05
CA PHE A 35 -9.75 0.40 8.04
C PHE A 35 -10.00 1.61 7.11
N GLN A 36 -8.99 2.14 6.43
CA GLN A 36 -9.12 3.30 5.56
C GLN A 36 -10.09 3.08 4.38
N LEU A 37 -10.12 1.89 3.78
CA LEU A 37 -11.12 1.54 2.76
C LEU A 37 -12.54 1.42 3.33
N ARG A 38 -12.68 1.21 4.64
CA ARG A 38 -13.98 0.85 5.22
C ARG A 38 -14.94 2.02 5.33
N SER A 39 -14.41 3.25 5.38
CA SER A 39 -15.18 4.49 5.30
C SER A 39 -15.80 4.74 3.91
N LEU A 40 -15.38 4.01 2.88
CA LEU A 40 -15.84 4.16 1.51
C LEU A 40 -16.95 3.15 1.19
N SER A 41 -17.88 3.56 0.31
CA SER A 41 -18.84 2.64 -0.32
C SER A 41 -18.13 1.58 -1.17
N ILE A 42 -18.74 0.41 -1.39
CA ILE A 42 -18.11 -0.67 -2.18
C ILE A 42 -17.67 -0.19 -3.58
N PRO A 43 -18.50 0.54 -4.37
CA PRO A 43 -18.05 1.07 -5.65
C PRO A 43 -16.80 1.93 -5.50
N MET A 44 -16.76 2.78 -4.48
CA MET A 44 -15.64 3.67 -4.26
C MET A 44 -14.37 2.92 -3.81
N ARG A 45 -14.50 1.83 -3.02
CA ARG A 45 -13.38 0.95 -2.68
C ARG A 45 -12.74 0.33 -3.92
N TRP A 46 -13.57 -0.09 -4.88
CA TRP A 46 -13.08 -0.56 -6.16
C TRP A 46 -12.35 0.55 -6.91
N GLU A 47 -12.98 1.73 -7.06
CA GLU A 47 -12.41 2.86 -7.78
C GLU A 47 -11.05 3.30 -7.21
N VAL A 48 -10.91 3.37 -5.88
CA VAL A 48 -9.64 3.76 -5.25
C VAL A 48 -8.61 2.64 -5.30
N THR A 49 -9.04 1.38 -5.29
CA THR A 49 -8.11 0.23 -5.36
C THR A 49 -7.59 0.01 -6.76
N ARG A 50 -8.45 0.04 -7.78
CA ARG A 50 -8.00 -0.09 -9.17
C ARG A 50 -7.10 1.06 -9.61
N ARG A 51 -7.17 2.23 -8.97
CA ARG A 51 -6.22 3.35 -9.16
C ARG A 51 -4.91 3.21 -8.40
N HIS A 52 -4.83 2.30 -7.43
CA HIS A 52 -3.61 2.17 -6.63
C HIS A 52 -2.44 1.67 -7.52
N PRO A 53 -1.26 2.32 -7.49
CA PRO A 53 -0.14 1.95 -8.38
C PRO A 53 0.32 0.49 -8.22
N PHE A 54 0.32 -0.02 -6.98
CA PHE A 54 0.62 -1.43 -6.71
C PHE A 54 -0.42 -2.37 -7.31
N TYR A 55 -1.71 -2.00 -7.28
CA TYR A 55 -2.76 -2.81 -7.91
C TYR A 55 -2.51 -2.90 -9.42
N GLN A 56 -2.33 -1.75 -10.06
CA GLN A 56 -2.04 -1.64 -11.50
C GLN A 56 -0.82 -2.44 -11.94
N LYS A 57 0.19 -2.56 -11.09
CA LYS A 57 1.42 -3.30 -11.42
C LYS A 57 1.34 -4.80 -11.10
N LEU A 58 0.68 -5.18 -10.01
CA LEU A 58 0.83 -6.51 -9.40
C LEU A 58 -0.43 -7.40 -9.53
N TRP A 59 -1.57 -6.87 -9.97
CA TRP A 59 -2.83 -7.63 -10.02
C TRP A 59 -2.68 -8.94 -10.80
N LYS A 60 -2.03 -8.91 -11.97
CA LYS A 60 -1.87 -10.10 -12.82
C LYS A 60 -1.06 -11.20 -12.15
N ASP A 61 0.12 -10.86 -11.62
CA ASP A 61 0.98 -11.81 -10.90
C ASP A 61 0.28 -12.39 -9.66
N SER A 62 -0.56 -11.58 -8.99
CA SER A 62 -1.36 -12.04 -7.85
C SER A 62 -2.57 -12.89 -8.25
N ALA A 63 -3.19 -12.64 -9.41
CA ALA A 63 -4.26 -13.48 -9.94
C ALA A 63 -3.71 -14.87 -10.30
N ASP A 64 -2.58 -14.91 -11.00
CA ASP A 64 -1.89 -16.17 -11.36
C ASP A 64 -1.52 -16.99 -10.11
N PHE A 65 -1.13 -16.32 -9.00
CA PHE A 65 -0.91 -16.98 -7.70
C PHE A 65 -2.17 -17.68 -7.18
N HIS A 66 -3.30 -16.98 -7.15
CA HIS A 66 -4.55 -17.51 -6.58
C HIS A 66 -5.18 -18.60 -7.44
N ARG A 67 -5.07 -18.50 -8.77
CA ARG A 67 -5.52 -19.53 -9.71
C ARG A 67 -4.65 -20.79 -9.72
N GLN A 68 -3.49 -20.75 -9.06
CA GLN A 68 -2.48 -21.81 -9.12
C GLN A 68 -2.06 -22.13 -10.56
N GLU A 69 -2.08 -21.13 -11.45
CA GLU A 69 -1.70 -21.31 -12.84
C GLU A 69 -0.19 -21.60 -12.92
N ILE A 70 0.15 -22.85 -13.24
CA ILE A 70 1.54 -23.27 -13.47
C ILE A 70 1.92 -22.85 -14.90
N THR A 71 2.31 -21.59 -15.05
CA THR A 71 2.78 -21.04 -16.34
C THR A 71 4.30 -21.13 -16.51
N SER A 72 5.05 -21.51 -15.47
CA SER A 72 6.50 -21.66 -15.55
C SER A 72 7.04 -22.64 -14.51
N THR A 73 8.06 -23.42 -14.88
CA THR A 73 8.88 -24.23 -13.95
C THR A 73 9.92 -23.38 -13.21
N ASN A 74 10.03 -22.10 -13.56
CA ASN A 74 10.98 -21.19 -12.96
C ASN A 74 10.59 -20.88 -11.49
N PRO A 75 11.43 -21.22 -10.50
CA PRO A 75 11.17 -20.92 -9.09
C PRO A 75 11.02 -19.41 -8.81
N PHE A 76 11.57 -18.53 -9.65
CA PHE A 76 11.48 -17.08 -9.50
C PHE A 76 10.09 -16.54 -9.84
N GLU A 77 9.44 -17.10 -10.86
CA GLU A 77 8.06 -16.74 -11.19
C GLU A 77 7.11 -17.06 -10.04
N LYS A 78 7.36 -18.16 -9.33
CA LYS A 78 6.61 -18.51 -8.11
C LYS A 78 6.82 -17.47 -7.00
N ILE A 79 8.06 -17.10 -6.71
CA ILE A 79 8.38 -16.08 -5.68
C ILE A 79 7.75 -14.74 -6.03
N LYS A 80 7.86 -14.31 -7.29
CA LYS A 80 7.28 -13.05 -7.80
C LYS A 80 5.78 -12.97 -7.56
N ARG A 81 5.05 -14.04 -7.91
CA ARG A 81 3.59 -14.14 -7.73
C ARG A 81 3.18 -14.16 -6.26
N GLU A 82 3.91 -14.90 -5.43
CA GLU A 82 3.69 -14.91 -3.98
C GLU A 82 3.95 -13.53 -3.36
N SER A 83 5.02 -12.85 -3.76
CA SER A 83 5.32 -11.48 -3.34
C SER A 83 4.24 -10.50 -3.81
N ALA A 84 3.74 -10.63 -5.04
CA ALA A 84 2.65 -9.81 -5.55
C ALA A 84 1.39 -9.94 -4.68
N ALA A 85 0.98 -11.17 -4.36
CA ALA A 85 -0.16 -11.42 -3.48
C ALA A 85 0.03 -10.82 -2.07
N LYS A 86 1.23 -10.98 -1.48
CA LYS A 86 1.56 -10.38 -0.18
C LYS A 86 1.53 -8.85 -0.21
N LEU A 87 2.06 -8.23 -1.26
CA LEU A 87 2.06 -6.78 -1.42
C LEU A 87 0.64 -6.22 -1.65
N LEU A 88 -0.20 -6.93 -2.40
CA LEU A 88 -1.60 -6.56 -2.59
C LEU A 88 -2.43 -6.70 -1.30
N ALA A 89 -2.10 -7.66 -0.44
CA ALA A 89 -2.71 -7.77 0.88
C ALA A 89 -2.46 -6.53 1.76
N LEU A 90 -1.32 -5.86 1.62
CA LEU A 90 -1.00 -4.62 2.34
C LEU A 90 -1.87 -3.42 1.95
N ILE A 91 -2.53 -3.48 0.79
CA ILE A 91 -3.48 -2.46 0.33
C ILE A 91 -4.94 -2.94 0.41
N GLY A 92 -5.17 -4.09 1.06
CA GLY A 92 -6.49 -4.63 1.35
C GLY A 92 -7.04 -5.65 0.34
N VAL A 93 -6.22 -6.22 -0.53
CA VAL A 93 -6.63 -7.25 -1.51
C VAL A 93 -6.12 -8.62 -1.05
N SER A 94 -7.02 -9.52 -0.63
CA SER A 94 -6.65 -10.79 0.04
C SER A 94 -7.07 -12.07 -0.72
N GLY A 95 -7.63 -11.91 -1.91
CA GLY A 95 -8.04 -12.99 -2.80
C GLY A 95 -7.65 -12.69 -4.25
N GLU A 96 -8.17 -13.48 -5.20
CA GLU A 96 -7.93 -13.24 -6.62
C GLU A 96 -8.38 -11.82 -7.01
N PRO A 97 -7.45 -10.93 -7.43
CA PRO A 97 -7.79 -9.58 -7.82
C PRO A 97 -8.48 -9.55 -9.19
N PRO A 98 -9.62 -8.84 -9.34
CA PRO A 98 -10.21 -8.58 -10.65
C PRO A 98 -9.28 -7.77 -11.57
N ASP A 99 -9.52 -7.84 -12.88
CA ASP A 99 -8.84 -6.93 -13.83
C ASP A 99 -9.21 -5.47 -13.49
N PRO A 100 -8.24 -4.54 -13.35
CA PRO A 100 -8.53 -3.13 -13.06
C PRO A 100 -9.39 -2.42 -14.13
N ARG A 101 -9.51 -3.01 -15.31
CA ARG A 101 -10.37 -2.54 -16.41
C ARG A 101 -11.83 -2.93 -16.23
N THR A 102 -12.12 -3.92 -15.38
CA THR A 102 -13.50 -4.34 -15.12
C THR A 102 -14.24 -3.24 -14.35
N PRO A 103 -15.33 -2.66 -14.90
CA PRO A 103 -16.10 -1.66 -14.18
C PRO A 103 -16.85 -2.31 -13.01
N PHE A 104 -17.18 -1.50 -11.99
CA PHE A 104 -17.85 -2.01 -10.79
C PHE A 104 -19.15 -2.78 -11.10
N SER A 105 -19.92 -2.33 -12.09
CA SER A 105 -21.19 -2.94 -12.50
C SER A 105 -21.05 -4.37 -13.03
N GLU A 106 -19.86 -4.76 -13.47
CA GLU A 106 -19.57 -6.09 -14.02
C GLU A 106 -18.89 -7.01 -13.00
N LEU A 107 -18.49 -6.48 -11.84
CA LEU A 107 -17.97 -7.27 -10.75
C LEU A 107 -19.15 -7.97 -10.06
N GLY A 108 -19.21 -9.29 -10.15
CA GLY A 108 -20.28 -10.08 -9.52
C GLY A 108 -20.34 -9.83 -8.01
N GLU A 109 -21.56 -9.81 -7.44
CA GLU A 109 -21.77 -9.65 -6.00
C GLU A 109 -20.95 -10.66 -5.17
N SER A 110 -20.64 -11.84 -5.69
CA SER A 110 -19.82 -12.86 -4.99
C SER A 110 -18.31 -12.58 -4.97
N GLU A 111 -17.74 -11.96 -6.02
CA GLU A 111 -16.30 -11.70 -6.12
C GLU A 111 -15.88 -10.53 -5.23
N LEU A 112 -16.71 -9.47 -5.19
CA LEU A 112 -16.54 -8.34 -4.30
C LEU A 112 -16.95 -8.66 -2.85
N ASN A 113 -17.98 -9.48 -2.59
CA ASN A 113 -18.31 -9.89 -1.22
C ASN A 113 -17.27 -10.82 -0.59
N ASN A 114 -16.48 -11.55 -1.38
CA ASN A 114 -15.39 -12.36 -0.84
C ASN A 114 -14.15 -11.52 -0.47
N ALA A 115 -13.93 -10.37 -1.13
CA ALA A 115 -12.78 -9.50 -0.89
C ALA A 115 -13.08 -8.29 0.01
N TRP A 116 -14.24 -7.65 -0.14
CA TRP A 116 -14.62 -6.40 0.51
C TRP A 116 -16.10 -6.36 0.93
N LEU A 117 -16.37 -6.88 2.11
CA LEU A 117 -17.67 -6.74 2.76
C LEU A 117 -17.87 -5.29 3.25
N SER A 118 -19.05 -4.72 2.97
CA SER A 118 -19.35 -3.29 2.97
C SER A 118 -19.28 -2.57 4.33
N GLY A 119 -19.28 -1.22 4.28
CA GLY A 119 -19.86 -0.35 5.32
C GLY A 119 -19.08 -0.12 6.62
N ALA A 120 -19.68 0.71 7.48
CA ALA A 120 -19.29 0.92 8.88
C ALA A 120 -19.47 -0.33 9.76
N VAL A 121 -20.14 -1.36 9.25
CA VAL A 121 -20.34 -2.67 9.87
C VAL A 121 -20.16 -3.74 8.80
N HIS A 122 -19.20 -4.65 9.02
CA HIS A 122 -18.89 -5.75 8.11
C HIS A 122 -18.81 -7.07 8.87
N PRO A 123 -19.33 -8.18 8.31
CA PRO A 123 -19.07 -9.50 8.87
C PRO A 123 -17.57 -9.83 8.76
N VAL A 124 -17.03 -10.44 9.80
CA VAL A 124 -15.63 -10.93 9.83
C VAL A 124 -15.64 -12.43 9.59
N THR A 125 -14.91 -12.89 8.57
CA THR A 125 -14.78 -14.32 8.27
C THR A 125 -13.88 -15.00 9.31
N LEU A 126 -13.97 -16.32 9.46
CA LEU A 126 -13.06 -17.08 10.34
C LEU A 126 -11.58 -16.90 9.94
N ARG A 127 -11.29 -16.78 8.64
CA ARG A 127 -9.96 -16.43 8.14
C ARG A 127 -9.53 -15.04 8.61
N GLY A 128 -10.45 -14.06 8.57
CA GLY A 128 -10.22 -12.72 9.11
C GLY A 128 -9.95 -12.73 10.61
N MET A 129 -10.71 -13.51 11.39
CA MET A 129 -10.47 -13.69 12.82
C MET A 129 -9.09 -14.30 13.10
N ALA A 130 -8.73 -15.36 12.38
CA ALA A 130 -7.39 -15.96 12.49
C ALA A 130 -6.28 -14.96 12.13
N GLY A 131 -6.48 -14.16 11.07
CA GLY A 131 -5.55 -13.10 10.68
C GLY A 131 -5.38 -12.03 11.75
N ILE A 132 -6.46 -11.62 12.41
CA ILE A 132 -6.41 -10.67 13.54
C ILE A 132 -5.59 -11.27 14.69
N LEU A 133 -5.88 -12.51 15.08
CA LEU A 133 -5.13 -13.19 16.15
C LEU A 133 -3.62 -13.23 15.84
N LEU A 134 -3.25 -13.63 14.63
CA LEU A 134 -1.86 -13.67 14.17
C LEU A 134 -1.17 -12.29 14.20
N ALA A 135 -1.91 -11.22 13.96
CA ALA A 135 -1.36 -9.87 13.90
C ALA A 135 -1.26 -9.19 15.28
N THR A 136 -2.09 -9.58 16.25
CA THR A 136 -2.22 -8.84 17.52
C THR A 136 -1.69 -9.57 18.74
N LEU A 137 -1.68 -10.91 18.73
CA LEU A 137 -1.27 -11.68 19.91
C LEU A 137 0.26 -11.76 20.04
N PRO A 138 0.81 -11.73 21.27
CA PRO A 138 2.22 -12.02 21.51
C PRO A 138 2.62 -13.42 21.02
N GLU A 139 3.89 -13.59 20.63
CA GLU A 139 4.41 -14.86 20.10
C GLU A 139 4.16 -16.06 21.03
N SER A 140 4.34 -15.87 22.35
CA SER A 140 4.08 -16.91 23.35
C SER A 140 2.60 -17.34 23.38
N THR A 141 1.69 -16.38 23.37
CA THR A 141 0.24 -16.62 23.34
C THR A 141 -0.21 -17.27 22.04
N LEU A 142 0.40 -16.88 20.91
CA LEU A 142 0.15 -17.54 19.62
C LEU A 142 0.59 -19.01 19.62
N GLY A 143 1.75 -19.30 20.22
CA GLY A 143 2.24 -20.67 20.39
C GLY A 143 1.26 -21.54 21.18
N ASP A 144 0.84 -21.07 22.35
CA ASP A 144 -0.11 -21.79 23.22
C ASP A 144 -1.48 -21.98 22.55
N LEU A 145 -2.00 -20.94 21.89
CA LEU A 145 -3.25 -21.03 21.14
C LEU A 145 -3.13 -22.01 19.97
N GLY A 146 -1.97 -22.03 19.30
CA GLY A 146 -1.65 -22.99 18.25
C GLY A 146 -1.69 -24.43 18.76
N LEU A 147 -1.15 -24.70 19.96
CA LEU A 147 -1.23 -26.01 20.59
C LEU A 147 -2.68 -26.41 20.88
N TYR A 148 -3.51 -25.50 21.39
CA TYR A 148 -4.93 -25.77 21.62
C TYR A 148 -5.68 -26.07 20.33
N LEU A 149 -5.35 -25.38 19.23
CA LEU A 149 -5.92 -25.65 17.91
C LEU A 149 -5.50 -27.01 17.36
N ILE A 150 -4.22 -27.40 17.52
CA ILE A 150 -3.71 -28.71 17.13
C ILE A 150 -4.43 -29.80 17.91
N GLU A 151 -4.50 -29.70 19.24
CA GLU A 151 -5.22 -30.65 20.09
C GLU A 151 -6.70 -30.77 19.68
N ALA A 152 -7.37 -29.65 19.45
CA ALA A 152 -8.77 -29.60 19.02
C ALA A 152 -9.03 -30.15 17.60
N SER A 153 -7.97 -30.33 16.80
CA SER A 153 -8.03 -30.84 15.43
C SER A 153 -7.87 -32.37 15.35
N CYS A 154 -7.30 -33.01 16.37
CA CYS A 154 -7.11 -34.46 16.40
C CYS A 154 -8.46 -35.20 16.27
N GLU A 155 -8.56 -36.11 15.31
CA GLU A 155 -9.73 -36.98 15.12
C GLU A 155 -10.00 -37.81 16.36
N LYS A 156 -11.29 -38.12 16.60
CA LYS A 156 -11.74 -38.93 17.74
C LYS A 156 -11.16 -40.35 17.64
N ASN A 157 -9.95 -40.55 18.13
CA ASN A 157 -9.54 -41.88 18.56
C ASN A 157 -10.38 -42.21 19.80
N ASP A 158 -10.97 -43.40 19.85
CA ASP A 158 -11.93 -43.84 20.88
C ASP A 158 -11.41 -43.77 22.34
N LYS A 159 -10.13 -43.44 22.55
CA LYS A 159 -9.51 -43.22 23.86
C LYS A 159 -9.40 -41.75 24.28
N GLU A 160 -9.64 -40.78 23.39
CA GLU A 160 -9.50 -39.33 23.63
C GLU A 160 -10.76 -38.57 23.18
N LYS A 161 -11.93 -39.01 23.64
CA LYS A 161 -13.25 -38.45 23.29
C LYS A 161 -13.46 -36.95 23.61
N TYR A 162 -12.45 -36.27 24.16
CA TYR A 162 -12.53 -34.92 24.74
C TYR A 162 -11.55 -33.91 24.14
N SER A 163 -10.87 -34.18 23.02
CA SER A 163 -9.80 -33.30 22.51
C SER A 163 -10.24 -31.83 22.35
N ARG A 164 -11.35 -31.57 21.65
CA ARG A 164 -11.87 -30.21 21.44
C ARG A 164 -12.46 -29.56 22.69
N GLU A 165 -13.25 -30.30 23.47
CA GLU A 165 -13.87 -29.76 24.70
C GLU A 165 -12.80 -29.41 25.75
N ASN A 166 -11.77 -30.24 25.89
CA ASN A 166 -10.64 -29.96 26.75
C ASN A 166 -9.85 -28.74 26.28
N SER A 167 -9.59 -28.59 24.97
CA SER A 167 -8.92 -27.40 24.45
C SER A 167 -9.74 -26.12 24.68
N LEU A 168 -11.08 -26.18 24.59
CA LEU A 168 -11.96 -25.07 24.95
C LEU A 168 -11.87 -24.75 26.45
N TYR A 169 -11.84 -25.76 27.32
CA TYR A 169 -11.64 -25.56 28.76
C TYR A 169 -10.27 -24.94 29.08
N LYS A 170 -9.21 -25.43 28.43
CA LYS A 170 -7.86 -24.87 28.55
C LYS A 170 -7.87 -23.39 28.16
N LEU A 171 -8.44 -23.06 26.99
CA LEU A 171 -8.58 -21.67 26.53
C LEU A 171 -9.35 -20.81 27.54
N ALA A 172 -10.49 -21.28 28.03
CA ALA A 172 -11.31 -20.54 29.01
C ALA A 172 -10.60 -20.30 30.35
N SER A 173 -9.65 -21.18 30.71
CA SER A 173 -8.85 -21.06 31.94
C SER A 173 -7.51 -20.33 31.74
N TYR A 174 -7.11 -20.06 30.50
CA TYR A 174 -5.82 -19.48 30.16
C TYR A 174 -5.83 -17.98 30.44
N LYS A 175 -5.06 -17.56 31.44
CA LYS A 175 -4.98 -16.16 31.86
C LYS A 175 -4.04 -15.40 30.93
N CYS A 176 -4.59 -14.55 30.07
CA CYS A 176 -3.80 -13.74 29.16
C CYS A 176 -4.50 -12.42 28.86
N GLU A 177 -3.88 -11.33 29.30
CA GLU A 177 -4.39 -9.97 29.08
C GLU A 177 -4.64 -9.67 27.59
N ALA A 178 -3.81 -10.20 26.68
CA ALA A 178 -4.00 -9.99 25.26
C ALA A 178 -5.27 -10.69 24.70
N LEU A 179 -5.63 -11.88 25.22
CA LEU A 179 -6.86 -12.58 24.85
C LEU A 179 -8.10 -11.98 25.52
N ASP A 180 -7.92 -11.31 26.66
CA ASP A 180 -8.98 -10.58 27.37
C ASP A 180 -9.15 -9.13 26.88
N SER A 181 -8.30 -8.69 25.92
CA SER A 181 -8.32 -7.33 25.36
C SER A 181 -9.19 -7.22 24.10
N TYR A 182 -9.77 -6.04 23.87
CA TYR A 182 -10.44 -5.75 22.61
C TYR A 182 -9.41 -5.40 21.53
N THR A 183 -9.62 -5.93 20.34
CA THR A 183 -8.81 -5.58 19.17
C THR A 183 -9.02 -4.11 18.78
N ALA A 184 -8.14 -3.58 17.92
CA ALA A 184 -8.31 -2.23 17.37
C ALA A 184 -9.65 -2.08 16.61
N GLU A 185 -10.28 -3.16 16.16
CA GLU A 185 -11.65 -3.16 15.64
C GLU A 185 -12.65 -3.70 16.65
N PRO A 186 -13.88 -3.17 16.73
CA PRO A 186 -14.92 -3.78 17.54
C PRO A 186 -15.46 -5.01 16.82
N LEU A 187 -15.07 -6.20 17.30
CA LEU A 187 -15.74 -7.45 16.94
C LEU A 187 -16.92 -7.63 17.88
N VAL A 188 -18.13 -7.42 17.35
CA VAL A 188 -19.37 -7.51 18.14
C VAL A 188 -20.17 -8.74 17.74
N SER A 189 -20.64 -9.47 18.75
CA SER A 189 -21.68 -10.47 18.56
C SER A 189 -23.04 -9.77 18.56
N VAL A 190 -23.80 -9.95 17.47
CA VAL A 190 -25.17 -9.44 17.38
C VAL A 190 -26.11 -10.60 17.69
N ASN A 191 -26.98 -10.44 18.71
CA ASN A 191 -28.03 -11.42 18.99
C ASN A 191 -29.08 -11.38 17.86
N PRO A 192 -29.19 -12.42 17.01
CA PRO A 192 -30.13 -12.40 15.88
C PRO A 192 -31.60 -12.44 16.31
N ALA A 193 -31.89 -12.84 17.56
CA ALA A 193 -33.24 -12.85 18.11
C ALA A 193 -33.68 -11.48 18.67
N ALA A 194 -32.76 -10.51 18.79
CA ALA A 194 -33.09 -9.17 19.26
C ALA A 194 -33.81 -8.36 18.16
N SER A 195 -34.65 -7.40 18.57
CA SER A 195 -35.28 -6.52 17.59
C SER A 195 -34.26 -5.60 16.92
N GLN A 196 -34.53 -5.18 15.68
CA GLN A 196 -33.66 -4.26 14.94
C GLN A 196 -33.38 -2.96 15.70
N ARG A 197 -34.37 -2.44 16.42
CA ARG A 197 -34.23 -1.25 17.27
C ARG A 197 -33.22 -1.47 18.39
N GLN A 198 -33.31 -2.59 19.12
CA GLN A 198 -32.36 -2.94 20.18
C GLN A 198 -30.94 -3.11 19.62
N ILE A 199 -30.80 -3.76 18.46
CA ILE A 199 -29.52 -3.93 17.78
C ILE A 199 -28.91 -2.56 17.43
N SER A 200 -29.70 -1.67 16.82
CA SER A 200 -29.24 -0.34 16.42
C SER A 200 -28.86 0.55 17.61
N GLU A 201 -29.65 0.53 18.68
CA GLU A 201 -29.35 1.27 19.91
C GLU A 201 -28.06 0.75 20.58
N ALA A 202 -27.88 -0.58 20.67
CA ALA A 202 -26.68 -1.19 21.23
C ALA A 202 -25.42 -0.87 20.42
N ILE A 203 -25.48 -1.00 19.09
CA ILE A 203 -24.36 -0.64 18.20
C ILE A 203 -24.02 0.84 18.34
N LYS A 204 -25.02 1.73 18.37
CA LYS A 204 -24.81 3.18 18.52
C LYS A 204 -24.15 3.52 19.86
N SER A 205 -24.60 2.90 20.94
CA SER A 205 -24.04 3.11 22.28
C SER A 205 -22.58 2.66 22.36
N LEU A 206 -22.28 1.46 21.88
CA LEU A 206 -20.93 0.91 21.88
C LEU A 206 -19.98 1.76 21.02
N HIS A 207 -20.43 2.15 19.83
CA HIS A 207 -19.65 3.04 18.95
C HIS A 207 -19.36 4.40 19.60
N GLY A 208 -20.32 4.97 20.33
CA GLY A 208 -20.12 6.21 21.10
C GLY A 208 -19.08 6.07 22.20
N GLN A 209 -19.12 4.99 22.98
CA GLN A 209 -18.13 4.69 24.01
C GLN A 209 -16.72 4.58 23.42
N TRP A 210 -16.57 3.79 22.36
CA TRP A 210 -15.27 3.59 21.70
C TRP A 210 -14.69 4.87 21.10
N LYS A 211 -15.54 5.73 20.50
CA LYS A 211 -15.08 7.03 20.01
C LYS A 211 -14.53 7.90 21.14
N ASN A 212 -15.21 7.92 22.29
CA ASN A 212 -14.78 8.70 23.44
C ASN A 212 -13.49 8.16 24.05
N GLU A 213 -13.38 6.84 24.25
CA GLU A 213 -12.18 6.18 24.81
C GLU A 213 -10.92 6.39 23.96
N ARG A 214 -11.10 6.57 22.65
CA ARG A 214 -10.00 6.71 21.68
C ARG A 214 -9.83 8.13 21.14
N GLU A 215 -10.55 9.10 21.70
CA GLU A 215 -10.53 10.52 21.29
C GLU A 215 -10.79 10.73 19.78
N LEU A 216 -11.61 9.86 19.18
CA LEU A 216 -11.90 9.90 17.74
C LEU A 216 -12.92 11.01 17.44
N LYS A 217 -12.48 12.03 16.70
CA LYS A 217 -13.35 13.13 16.26
C LYS A 217 -14.36 12.64 15.22
N GLU A 218 -15.58 13.17 15.28
CA GLU A 218 -16.53 12.98 14.19
C GLU A 218 -15.99 13.60 12.90
N GLN A 219 -15.82 12.77 11.89
CA GLN A 219 -15.52 13.23 10.54
C GLN A 219 -16.83 13.38 9.78
N ARG A 220 -17.01 14.54 9.14
CA ARG A 220 -18.14 14.77 8.26
C ARG A 220 -18.01 13.87 7.04
N ASP A 221 -19.05 13.09 6.75
CA ASP A 221 -19.10 12.32 5.51
C ASP A 221 -19.04 13.30 4.33
N ARG A 222 -18.04 13.10 3.46
CA ARG A 222 -17.84 13.84 2.21
C ARG A 222 -17.91 12.91 1.00
N SER A 223 -18.66 11.82 1.13
CA SER A 223 -18.94 10.87 0.06
C SER A 223 -19.44 11.55 -1.22
N ASP A 224 -20.13 12.69 -1.10
CA ASP A 224 -20.56 13.57 -2.19
C ASP A 224 -19.42 14.09 -3.06
N LYS A 225 -18.22 14.28 -2.50
CA LYS A 225 -17.05 14.83 -3.21
C LYS A 225 -16.07 13.79 -3.71
N ASN A 226 -16.22 12.52 -3.31
CA ASN A 226 -15.26 11.48 -3.64
C ASN A 226 -15.07 11.33 -5.15
N LYS A 227 -16.16 11.43 -5.93
CA LYS A 227 -16.10 11.38 -7.39
C LYS A 227 -15.26 12.51 -7.96
N THR A 228 -15.48 13.75 -7.51
CA THR A 228 -14.70 14.92 -7.96
C THR A 228 -13.23 14.83 -7.59
N TYR A 229 -12.90 14.21 -6.44
CA TYR A 229 -11.51 13.96 -6.09
C TYR A 229 -10.86 12.98 -7.07
N LEU A 230 -11.55 11.89 -7.42
CA LEU A 230 -11.05 10.92 -8.40
C LEU A 230 -10.95 11.51 -9.81
N GLU A 231 -11.89 12.33 -10.26
CA GLU A 231 -11.80 13.01 -11.56
C GLU A 231 -10.52 13.88 -11.66
N VAL A 232 -10.19 14.60 -10.59
CA VAL A 232 -8.94 15.39 -10.53
C VAL A 232 -7.71 14.47 -10.52
N TRP A 233 -7.76 13.34 -9.84
CA TRP A 233 -6.69 12.34 -9.90
C TRP A 233 -6.51 11.80 -11.31
N ASP A 234 -7.61 11.44 -11.97
CA ASP A 234 -7.61 10.81 -13.28
C ASP A 234 -6.96 11.71 -14.33
N LEU A 235 -7.33 12.99 -14.35
CA LEU A 235 -6.69 13.99 -15.22
C LEU A 235 -5.22 14.26 -14.84
N ARG A 236 -4.90 14.27 -13.54
CA ARG A 236 -3.56 14.60 -13.06
C ARG A 236 -2.56 13.48 -13.27
N GLU A 237 -3.00 12.24 -13.13
CA GLU A 237 -2.16 11.06 -13.21
C GLU A 237 -2.34 10.30 -14.52
N GLY A 238 -3.25 10.75 -15.39
CA GLY A 238 -3.54 10.13 -16.69
C GLY A 238 -4.23 8.77 -16.53
N PHE A 239 -5.13 8.62 -15.56
CA PHE A 239 -5.88 7.39 -15.39
C PHE A 239 -7.13 7.42 -16.28
N SER A 240 -7.25 6.48 -17.20
CA SER A 240 -8.40 6.40 -18.10
C SER A 240 -9.59 5.69 -17.46
N GLU A 241 -10.79 5.96 -17.97
CA GLU A 241 -12.00 5.24 -17.54
C GLU A 241 -11.88 3.72 -17.75
N GLU A 242 -11.12 3.31 -18.79
CA GLU A 242 -10.77 1.93 -19.10
C GLU A 242 -9.90 1.26 -18.02
N GLY A 243 -9.49 1.96 -16.97
CA GLY A 243 -8.80 1.37 -15.82
C GLY A 243 -7.31 1.18 -15.98
N ALA A 244 -6.67 2.00 -16.82
CA ALA A 244 -5.22 1.97 -17.02
C ALA A 244 -4.62 3.39 -16.97
N TYR A 245 -3.35 3.48 -16.60
CA TYR A 245 -2.59 4.73 -16.67
C TYR A 245 -2.02 4.96 -18.07
N ASN A 246 -2.28 6.14 -18.63
CA ASN A 246 -1.69 6.69 -19.84
C ASN A 246 -0.98 8.03 -19.55
N ILE A 247 0.36 8.04 -19.68
CA ILE A 247 1.19 9.23 -19.38
C ILE A 247 0.88 10.38 -20.34
N SER A 248 0.50 10.11 -21.59
CA SER A 248 0.20 11.17 -22.56
C SER A 248 -1.06 11.97 -22.21
N GLU A 249 -1.88 11.47 -21.29
CA GLU A 249 -3.11 12.11 -20.82
C GLU A 249 -2.91 12.90 -19.53
N GLU A 250 -1.69 12.96 -18.97
CA GLU A 250 -1.40 13.75 -17.78
C GLU A 250 -1.56 15.26 -18.01
N GLN A 251 -2.30 15.91 -17.11
CA GLN A 251 -2.54 17.35 -17.16
C GLN A 251 -1.90 18.12 -16.00
N LYS A 252 -1.56 19.38 -16.25
CA LYS A 252 -1.14 20.33 -15.22
C LYS A 252 -2.33 20.74 -14.35
N LEU A 253 -2.08 21.10 -13.09
CA LEU A 253 -3.13 21.60 -12.20
C LEU A 253 -3.84 22.85 -12.76
N SER A 254 -3.16 23.65 -13.59
CA SER A 254 -3.75 24.79 -14.30
C SER A 254 -4.73 24.35 -15.38
N GLU A 255 -4.36 23.35 -16.18
CA GLU A 255 -5.21 22.79 -17.25
C GLU A 255 -6.45 22.11 -16.64
N ILE A 256 -6.27 21.36 -15.55
CA ILE A 256 -7.38 20.73 -14.82
C ILE A 256 -8.31 21.79 -14.21
N ALA A 257 -7.77 22.89 -13.69
CA ALA A 257 -8.56 24.00 -13.15
C ALA A 257 -9.47 24.62 -14.22
N GLU A 258 -8.98 24.74 -15.46
CA GLU A 258 -9.78 25.19 -16.61
C GLU A 258 -10.87 24.18 -16.97
N VAL A 259 -10.53 22.88 -17.08
CA VAL A 259 -11.47 21.80 -17.42
C VAL A 259 -12.59 21.67 -16.39
N VAL A 260 -12.26 21.70 -15.10
CA VAL A 260 -13.20 21.50 -13.99
C VAL A 260 -13.90 22.81 -13.59
N GLY A 261 -13.51 23.95 -14.17
CA GLY A 261 -14.08 25.26 -13.83
C GLY A 261 -13.87 25.66 -12.37
N SER A 262 -12.69 25.36 -11.81
CA SER A 262 -12.36 25.55 -10.38
C SER A 262 -11.02 26.24 -10.20
N SER A 263 -10.75 26.78 -9.01
CA SER A 263 -9.42 27.38 -8.74
C SER A 263 -8.31 26.33 -8.67
N ILE A 264 -7.08 26.71 -9.04
CA ILE A 264 -5.89 25.84 -8.91
C ILE A 264 -5.71 25.35 -7.46
N SER A 265 -6.05 26.19 -6.47
CA SER A 265 -5.98 25.82 -5.05
C SER A 265 -7.00 24.71 -4.72
N THR A 266 -8.23 24.83 -5.22
CA THR A 266 -9.28 23.82 -5.07
C THR A 266 -8.86 22.50 -5.70
N VAL A 267 -8.39 22.53 -6.95
CA VAL A 267 -7.89 21.35 -7.66
C VAL A 267 -6.73 20.71 -6.92
N SER A 268 -5.77 21.51 -6.41
CA SER A 268 -4.68 20.99 -5.60
C SER A 268 -5.17 20.27 -4.34
N ASN A 269 -6.19 20.79 -3.66
CA ASN A 269 -6.78 20.16 -2.48
C ASN A 269 -7.58 18.89 -2.83
N HIS A 270 -8.30 18.89 -3.95
CA HIS A 270 -8.99 17.71 -4.46
C HIS A 270 -7.99 16.60 -4.79
N TYR A 271 -6.89 16.94 -5.48
CA TYR A 271 -5.81 16.00 -5.76
C TYR A 271 -5.20 15.41 -4.48
N ARG A 272 -4.92 16.23 -3.47
CA ARG A 272 -4.42 15.74 -2.17
C ARG A 272 -5.40 14.80 -1.48
N SER A 273 -6.70 15.11 -1.56
CA SER A 273 -7.76 14.28 -0.98
C SER A 273 -7.87 12.95 -1.72
N ALA A 274 -7.76 12.97 -3.06
CA ALA A 274 -7.73 11.76 -3.88
C ALA A 274 -6.50 10.90 -3.59
N PHE A 275 -5.33 11.53 -3.46
CA PHE A 275 -4.10 10.85 -3.09
C PHE A 275 -4.24 10.14 -1.74
N GLU A 276 -4.75 10.84 -0.73
CA GLU A 276 -4.99 10.24 0.59
C GLU A 276 -6.01 9.10 0.52
N MET A 277 -7.05 9.24 -0.29
CA MET A 277 -8.05 8.19 -0.47
C MET A 277 -7.50 6.94 -1.18
N ILE A 278 -6.65 7.13 -2.19
CA ILE A 278 -6.08 6.04 -2.98
C ILE A 278 -4.93 5.38 -2.19
N ILE A 279 -3.96 6.16 -1.74
CA ILE A 279 -2.71 5.68 -1.11
C ILE A 279 -2.90 5.39 0.38
N GLY A 280 -3.82 6.08 1.05
CA GLY A 280 -4.08 5.90 2.47
C GLY A 280 -3.32 6.79 3.42
N LYS A 281 -2.59 7.76 2.89
CA LYS A 281 -1.81 8.71 3.67
C LYS A 281 -1.86 10.09 3.06
N PRO A 282 -1.74 11.15 3.88
CA PRO A 282 -1.69 12.52 3.38
C PRO A 282 -0.63 12.67 2.30
N TYR A 283 -0.98 13.41 1.23
CA TYR A 283 -0.03 13.69 0.16
C TYR A 283 1.23 14.38 0.68
N SER A 284 2.38 13.80 0.36
CA SER A 284 3.66 14.48 0.34
C SER A 284 4.36 14.18 -0.99
N PRO A 285 5.19 15.10 -1.50
CA PRO A 285 5.97 14.84 -2.70
C PRO A 285 6.88 13.61 -2.51
N GLU A 286 7.48 13.43 -1.33
CA GLU A 286 8.30 12.26 -1.01
C GLU A 286 7.50 10.95 -1.17
N LEU A 287 6.30 10.91 -0.62
CA LEU A 287 5.44 9.73 -0.70
C LEU A 287 4.96 9.48 -2.13
N TRP A 288 4.71 10.54 -2.90
CA TRP A 288 4.36 10.42 -4.32
C TRP A 288 5.49 9.74 -5.11
N TRP A 289 6.74 10.16 -4.90
CA TRP A 289 7.90 9.55 -5.57
C TRP A 289 8.07 8.08 -5.19
N ASN A 290 7.86 7.77 -3.93
CA ASN A 290 7.94 6.44 -3.34
C ASN A 290 6.79 5.50 -3.74
N THR A 291 5.65 6.04 -4.17
CA THR A 291 4.46 5.26 -4.54
C THR A 291 4.25 5.26 -6.04
N ILE A 292 3.95 6.41 -6.63
CA ILE A 292 3.61 6.58 -8.04
C ILE A 292 4.88 6.73 -8.89
N GLY A 293 5.84 7.53 -8.42
CA GLY A 293 7.07 7.83 -9.14
C GLY A 293 7.85 6.59 -9.53
N VAL A 294 8.02 5.63 -8.61
CA VAL A 294 8.69 4.35 -8.87
C VAL A 294 8.07 3.62 -10.07
N PHE A 295 6.74 3.58 -10.21
CA PHE A 295 6.09 2.87 -11.33
C PHE A 295 6.05 3.68 -12.62
N LYS A 296 5.82 4.99 -12.53
CA LYS A 296 5.77 5.88 -13.69
C LYS A 296 7.12 6.04 -14.37
N LEU A 297 8.21 5.85 -13.63
CA LEU A 297 9.57 6.03 -14.14
C LEU A 297 10.33 4.72 -14.37
N SER A 298 9.88 3.60 -13.76
CA SER A 298 10.46 2.27 -14.05
C SER A 298 9.95 1.62 -15.34
N LYS A 299 8.82 2.08 -15.89
CA LYS A 299 8.21 1.52 -17.10
C LYS A 299 8.57 2.23 -18.41
N PHE A 300 9.17 3.42 -18.41
CA PHE A 300 9.17 4.27 -19.59
C PHE A 300 10.48 5.04 -19.84
N ASP A 301 10.79 5.17 -21.11
CA ASP A 301 11.83 6.06 -21.67
C ASP A 301 11.65 7.47 -21.07
N LEU A 302 12.68 7.96 -20.38
CA LEU A 302 12.69 9.20 -19.61
C LEU A 302 12.29 10.42 -20.45
N LYS A 303 12.32 10.32 -21.78
CA LYS A 303 11.96 11.40 -22.71
C LYS A 303 10.47 11.73 -22.74
N GLN A 304 9.57 10.83 -22.35
CA GLN A 304 8.11 11.05 -22.48
C GLN A 304 7.40 11.52 -21.20
N ASN A 305 8.07 11.52 -20.04
CA ASN A 305 7.40 11.76 -18.74
C ASN A 305 7.82 13.08 -18.06
N ILE A 306 7.77 14.18 -18.83
CA ILE A 306 8.23 15.51 -18.39
C ILE A 306 7.47 15.97 -17.14
N LEU A 307 6.15 15.77 -17.07
CA LEU A 307 5.31 16.26 -15.98
C LEU A 307 5.55 15.56 -14.65
N SER A 308 5.82 14.25 -14.65
CA SER A 308 6.21 13.53 -13.43
C SER A 308 7.60 13.93 -12.94
N GLN A 309 8.54 14.21 -13.87
CA GLN A 309 9.92 14.58 -13.52
C GLN A 309 10.04 15.95 -12.87
N ILE A 310 9.19 16.91 -13.24
CA ILE A 310 9.19 18.27 -12.66
C ILE A 310 8.51 18.37 -11.29
N ARG A 311 8.01 17.25 -10.74
CA ARG A 311 7.34 17.27 -9.44
C ARG A 311 8.36 17.57 -8.33
N PRO A 312 7.98 18.35 -7.30
CA PRO A 312 8.84 18.55 -6.14
C PRO A 312 9.27 17.18 -5.58
N ARG A 313 10.54 17.03 -5.22
CA ARG A 313 11.02 15.80 -4.56
C ARG A 313 10.84 15.82 -3.06
N LYS A 314 10.83 17.03 -2.48
CA LYS A 314 10.69 17.26 -1.05
C LYS A 314 9.57 18.26 -0.78
N SER A 315 8.87 18.02 0.32
CA SER A 315 7.96 18.98 0.92
C SER A 315 8.72 20.28 1.21
N ARG A 316 8.08 21.42 0.92
CA ARG A 316 8.68 22.72 1.25
C ARG A 316 8.83 22.83 2.76
N THR A 317 10.05 23.12 3.23
CA THR A 317 10.26 23.45 4.64
C THR A 317 9.38 24.64 5.00
N PRO A 318 8.50 24.54 6.02
CA PRO A 318 7.70 25.67 6.46
C PRO A 318 8.66 26.80 6.83
N ARG A 319 8.57 27.94 6.12
CA ARG A 319 9.33 29.12 6.53
C ARG A 319 8.67 29.64 7.81
N PRO A 320 9.44 29.96 8.87
CA PRO A 320 8.88 30.62 10.03
C PRO A 320 8.18 31.89 9.55
N VAL A 321 6.89 31.99 9.83
CA VAL A 321 6.13 33.21 9.56
C VAL A 321 6.69 34.25 10.53
N SER A 322 7.19 35.37 10.01
CA SER A 322 7.66 36.46 10.86
C SER A 322 6.57 36.84 11.85
N GLU A 323 6.93 36.98 13.13
CA GLU A 323 6.02 37.40 14.21
C GLU A 323 5.26 38.69 13.86
N SER A 324 5.83 39.53 12.98
CA SER A 324 5.15 40.72 12.42
C SER A 324 3.84 40.45 11.67
N ARG A 325 3.55 39.20 11.26
CA ARG A 325 2.28 38.78 10.63
C ARG A 325 1.35 38.01 11.56
N LEU A 326 1.84 37.54 12.69
CA LEU A 326 1.04 36.88 13.73
C LEU A 326 0.79 37.92 14.80
N GLY A 327 -0.31 38.67 14.65
CA GLY A 327 -0.75 39.64 15.65
C GLY A 327 -0.64 39.06 17.06
N LEU A 328 -0.15 39.89 17.98
CA LEU A 328 0.14 39.57 19.39
C LEU A 328 -0.89 38.60 19.99
N GLY A 329 -0.49 37.34 20.14
CA GLY A 329 -1.29 36.31 20.80
C GLY A 329 -1.25 34.99 20.05
N ILE A 330 -0.19 34.21 20.29
CA ILE A 330 -0.25 32.79 20.65
C ILE A 330 1.15 32.48 21.20
N ASP A 331 1.29 32.58 22.52
CA ASP A 331 2.33 31.87 23.23
C ASP A 331 2.06 30.37 23.08
N SER A 332 3.10 29.60 22.79
CA SER A 332 3.17 28.13 22.87
C SER A 332 2.79 27.34 21.61
N LEU A 333 3.69 27.33 20.62
CA LEU A 333 3.96 26.12 19.85
C LEU A 333 5.46 25.81 19.94
N LYS A 334 5.81 24.87 20.82
CA LYS A 334 7.14 24.27 20.87
C LYS A 334 7.43 23.63 19.50
N GLN A 335 8.16 24.34 18.65
CA GLN A 335 8.74 23.78 17.43
C GLN A 335 9.89 22.86 17.85
N THR A 336 9.66 21.56 17.81
CA THR A 336 10.74 20.57 17.77
C THR A 336 11.46 20.73 16.44
N HIS A 337 12.58 21.46 16.46
CA HIS A 337 13.57 21.42 15.39
C HIS A 337 14.21 20.02 15.36
N VAL A 338 13.60 19.11 14.60
CA VAL A 338 14.34 17.96 14.08
C VAL A 338 15.04 18.46 12.82
N GLN A 339 16.32 18.80 12.93
CA GLN A 339 17.20 18.82 11.76
C GLN A 339 17.21 17.40 11.19
N LYS A 340 16.34 17.11 10.22
CA LYS A 340 16.43 15.88 9.45
C LYS A 340 17.75 15.90 8.70
N LYS A 341 18.69 15.09 9.19
CA LYS A 341 19.90 14.69 8.47
C LYS A 341 19.48 14.28 7.05
N HIS A 342 20.19 14.76 6.03
CA HIS A 342 19.89 14.51 4.63
C HIS A 342 19.94 12.98 4.37
N GLU A 343 18.80 12.30 4.40
CA GLU A 343 18.71 10.92 3.91
C GLU A 343 18.66 11.02 2.37
N TYR A 344 19.77 10.63 1.74
CA TYR A 344 19.83 10.41 0.30
C TYR A 344 18.81 9.33 -0.07
N THR A 345 17.86 9.65 -0.97
CA THR A 345 16.93 8.61 -1.44
C THR A 345 17.63 7.73 -2.46
N LEU A 346 17.25 6.45 -2.54
CA LEU A 346 17.81 5.51 -3.52
C LEU A 346 17.63 6.01 -4.96
N HIS A 347 16.55 6.75 -5.24
CA HIS A 347 16.32 7.33 -6.56
C HIS A 347 17.26 8.51 -6.87
N ASP A 348 17.59 9.34 -5.88
CA ASP A 348 18.58 10.42 -6.06
C ASP A 348 19.95 9.81 -6.42
N LEU A 349 20.34 8.74 -5.71
CA LEU A 349 21.56 7.99 -6.02
C LEU A 349 21.56 7.39 -7.44
N LEU A 350 20.43 6.81 -7.87
CA LEU A 350 20.31 6.24 -9.23
C LEU A 350 20.34 7.32 -10.32
N MET A 351 19.77 8.50 -10.06
CA MET A 351 19.80 9.64 -10.99
C MET A 351 21.21 10.21 -11.13
N ASP A 352 21.92 10.35 -10.01
CA ASP A 352 23.30 10.82 -10.02
C ASP A 352 24.20 9.82 -10.76
N ILE A 353 24.04 8.52 -10.49
CA ILE A 353 24.75 7.48 -11.22
C ILE A 353 24.44 7.52 -12.72
N SER A 354 23.16 7.63 -13.11
CA SER A 354 22.77 7.71 -14.52
C SER A 354 23.40 8.91 -15.21
N SER A 355 23.34 10.09 -14.58
CA SER A 355 23.94 11.32 -15.12
C SER A 355 25.45 11.19 -15.26
N LEU A 356 26.14 10.50 -14.33
CA LEU A 356 27.59 10.33 -14.40
C LEU A 356 27.98 9.30 -15.48
N ILE A 357 27.17 8.26 -15.69
CA ILE A 357 27.34 7.32 -16.80
C ILE A 357 27.16 8.03 -18.15
N ASP A 358 26.13 8.87 -18.29
CA ASP A 358 25.86 9.64 -19.51
C ASP A 358 26.97 10.66 -19.82
N GLN A 359 27.68 11.13 -18.80
CA GLN A 359 28.88 11.96 -18.93
C GLN A 359 30.12 11.18 -19.37
N GLY A 360 30.01 9.86 -19.56
CA GLY A 360 31.11 9.00 -20.01
C GLY A 360 32.15 8.69 -18.93
N LEU A 361 31.86 9.00 -17.66
CA LEU A 361 32.77 8.71 -16.55
C LEU A 361 32.92 7.20 -16.36
N SER A 362 34.10 6.76 -15.93
CA SER A 362 34.40 5.37 -15.58
C SER A 362 33.86 5.00 -14.19
N ASP A 363 33.76 3.71 -13.90
CA ASP A 363 33.19 3.23 -12.63
C ASP A 363 33.98 3.70 -11.40
N ASP A 364 35.32 3.80 -11.54
CA ASP A 364 36.20 4.33 -10.50
C ASP A 364 35.99 5.84 -10.28
N GLU A 365 35.69 6.60 -11.33
CA GLU A 365 35.37 8.03 -11.26
C GLU A 365 33.98 8.28 -10.67
N ILE A 366 32.99 7.46 -11.01
CA ILE A 366 31.65 7.53 -10.42
C ILE A 366 31.71 7.25 -8.92
N GLN A 367 32.48 6.24 -8.51
CA GLN A 367 32.67 5.91 -7.10
C GLN A 367 33.31 7.07 -6.31
N SER A 368 34.32 7.73 -6.90
CA SER A 368 34.96 8.90 -6.29
C SER A 368 34.00 10.09 -6.19
N ASN A 369 33.14 10.32 -7.19
CA ASN A 369 32.14 11.40 -7.19
C ASN A 369 31.03 11.19 -6.15
N LEU A 370 30.69 9.94 -5.85
CA LEU A 370 29.70 9.58 -4.83
C LEU A 370 30.31 9.50 -3.40
N GLU A 371 31.59 9.84 -3.24
CA GLU A 371 32.34 9.77 -1.97
C GLU A 371 32.30 8.38 -1.29
N ILE A 372 32.13 7.31 -2.07
CA ILE A 372 32.02 5.94 -1.53
C ILE A 372 33.43 5.41 -1.23
N LYS A 373 33.76 5.38 0.06
CA LYS A 373 35.11 5.08 0.59
C LYS A 373 35.66 3.68 0.30
N ALA A 374 34.86 2.73 -0.19
CA ALA A 374 35.30 1.36 -0.50
C ALA A 374 34.63 0.82 -1.77
N LYS A 375 35.39 0.06 -2.58
CA LYS A 375 34.84 -0.71 -3.71
C LYS A 375 33.85 -1.72 -3.15
N THR A 376 32.56 -1.40 -3.25
CA THR A 376 31.47 -2.29 -2.87
C THR A 376 31.05 -3.09 -4.08
N SER A 377 30.96 -4.40 -3.92
CA SER A 377 30.53 -5.31 -4.99
C SER A 377 29.18 -4.92 -5.59
N GLU A 378 28.34 -4.29 -4.77
CA GLU A 378 26.99 -3.82 -5.05
C GLU A 378 26.98 -2.61 -6.00
N LEU A 379 27.92 -1.67 -5.84
CA LEU A 379 28.05 -0.52 -6.74
C LEU A 379 28.56 -0.97 -8.11
N THR A 380 29.55 -1.86 -8.14
CA THR A 380 30.08 -2.41 -9.39
C THR A 380 29.01 -3.20 -10.15
N GLN A 381 28.20 -4.00 -9.46
CA GLN A 381 27.05 -4.70 -10.07
C GLN A 381 25.99 -3.72 -10.60
N LEU A 382 25.68 -2.66 -9.85
CA LEU A 382 24.74 -1.64 -10.26
C LEU A 382 25.20 -0.88 -11.51
N LEU A 383 26.47 -0.45 -11.56
CA LEU A 383 27.05 0.24 -12.71
C LEU A 383 27.10 -0.65 -13.95
N THR A 384 27.52 -1.90 -13.78
CA THR A 384 27.53 -2.91 -14.86
C THR A 384 26.13 -3.11 -15.43
N TRP A 385 25.13 -3.25 -14.57
CA TRP A 385 23.73 -3.40 -14.97
C TRP A 385 23.22 -2.15 -15.70
N MET A 386 23.47 -0.94 -15.18
CA MET A 386 23.02 0.31 -15.81
C MET A 386 23.62 0.49 -17.21
N ARG A 387 24.93 0.25 -17.38
CA ARG A 387 25.60 0.34 -18.70
C ARG A 387 25.14 -0.73 -19.70
N SER A 388 24.83 -1.94 -19.23
CA SER A 388 24.30 -2.99 -20.10
C SER A 388 22.93 -2.65 -20.69
N ARG A 389 22.13 -1.82 -20.01
CA ARG A 389 20.84 -1.34 -20.53
C ARG A 389 21.00 -0.18 -21.50
N THR A 390 21.93 0.74 -21.27
CA THR A 390 22.19 1.85 -22.21
C THR A 390 22.64 1.31 -23.58
N SER A 391 23.43 0.24 -23.59
CA SER A 391 23.94 -0.42 -24.81
C SER A 391 22.93 -1.33 -25.52
N GLU A 392 21.87 -1.78 -24.85
CA GLU A 392 20.73 -2.49 -25.47
C GLU A 392 19.74 -1.53 -26.18
N ILE A 393 19.76 -0.24 -25.85
CA ILE A 393 18.89 0.80 -26.45
C ILE A 393 19.51 1.44 -27.70
N GLU A 394 20.84 1.35 -27.86
CA GLU A 394 21.58 1.85 -29.03
C GLU A 394 21.71 0.82 -30.18
N LYS A 395 21.07 -0.35 -30.05
CA LYS A 395 20.92 -1.37 -31.10
C LYS A 395 19.46 -1.52 -31.49
#